data_AF-A0A327Y188-F1
#
_entry.id   AF-A0A327Y188-F1
#
_cell.length_a   1.000
_cell.length_b   1.000
_cell.length_c   1.000
_cell.angle_alpha   90.00
_cell.angle_beta   90.00
_cell.angle_gamma   90.00
#
_symmetry.space_group_name_H-M   'P 1'
#
loop_
_entity.id
_entity.type
_entity.pdbx_description
1 polymer ?
#
loop_
_entity_poly.entity_id
_entity_poly.type
_entity_poly.pdbx_seq_one_letter_code
_entity_poly.pdbx_strand_id
1 'polypeptide(L)' 'MKYALPFVLFAGPALAHTTEDAHLHPHDGASWLVTVAVLGATALAGHLVLSRVGTNK' A
#
# COMPACT_ATOMS: atom_id res chain seq x y z
N MET A 1 28.09 17.61 -4.32
CA MET A 1 27.86 16.22 -3.88
C MET A 1 27.11 16.09 -2.54
N LYS A 2 27.07 17.13 -1.69
CA LYS A 2 26.46 17.08 -0.34
C LYS A 2 24.94 16.77 -0.31
N TYR A 3 24.23 16.99 -1.41
CA TYR A 3 22.79 16.70 -1.54
C TYR A 3 22.47 15.38 -2.25
N ALA A 4 23.48 14.60 -2.66
CA ALA A 4 23.26 13.34 -3.37
C ALA A 4 22.84 12.19 -2.44
N LEU A 5 23.15 12.29 -1.15
CA LEU A 5 22.90 11.27 -0.15
C LEU A 5 21.41 10.83 -0.05
N PRO A 6 20.41 11.74 0.00
CA PRO A 6 19.01 11.32 -0.02
C PRO A 6 18.64 10.59 -1.31
N PHE A 7 19.14 11.02 -2.46
CA PHE A 7 18.85 10.38 -3.75
C PHE A 7 19.44 8.96 -3.85
N VAL A 8 20.60 8.71 -3.23
CA VAL A 8 21.19 7.37 -3.14
C VAL A 8 20.36 6.44 -2.26
N LEU A 9 19.78 6.93 -1.16
CA LEU A 9 18.88 6.14 -0.30
C LEU A 9 17.58 5.75 -1.03
N PHE A 10 17.04 6.62 -1.88
CA PHE A 10 15.88 6.32 -2.72
C PHE A 10 16.21 5.54 -4.00
N ALA A 11 17.48 5.40 -4.36
CA ALA A 11 17.94 4.60 -5.51
C ALA A 11 18.07 3.10 -5.18
N GLY A 12 17.91 2.71 -3.90
CA GLY A 12 17.93 1.30 -3.46
C GLY A 12 17.05 0.36 -4.29
N PRO A 13 15.78 0.71 -4.61
CA PRO A 13 14.92 -0.10 -5.46
C PRO A 13 15.45 -0.28 -6.89
N ALA A 14 16.12 0.72 -7.47
CA ALA A 14 16.71 0.62 -8.81
C ALA A 14 17.96 -0.28 -8.82
N LEU A 15 18.75 -0.28 -7.72
CA LEU A 15 19.92 -1.15 -7.58
C LEU A 15 19.55 -2.65 -7.43
N ALA A 16 18.35 -2.96 -6.95
CA ALA A 16 17.87 -4.34 -6.81
C ALA A 16 17.67 -5.09 -8.15
N HIS A 17 17.72 -4.38 -9.29
CA HIS A 17 17.54 -4.96 -10.63
C HIS A 17 18.86 -5.24 -11.38
N THR A 18 20.01 -5.12 -10.69
CA THR A 18 21.34 -5.22 -11.32
C THR A 18 21.92 -6.64 -11.36
N THR A 19 21.32 -7.59 -10.64
CA THR A 19 21.68 -9.01 -10.69
C THR A 19 20.55 -9.81 -11.34
N GLU A 20 20.88 -10.72 -12.26
CA GLU A 20 19.98 -11.58 -13.04
C GLU A 20 19.16 -12.59 -12.22
N ASP A 21 19.06 -12.41 -10.90
CA ASP A 21 18.24 -13.26 -10.06
C ASP A 21 16.78 -12.81 -10.17
N ALA A 22 15.84 -13.76 -10.24
CA ALA A 22 14.44 -13.47 -10.05
C ALA A 22 14.23 -13.07 -8.58
N HIS A 23 14.36 -11.78 -8.25
CA HIS A 23 14.08 -11.28 -6.91
C HIS A 23 12.58 -11.43 -6.66
N LEU A 24 12.20 -12.45 -5.90
CA LEU A 24 10.83 -12.57 -5.38
C LEU A 24 10.58 -11.36 -4.49
N HIS A 25 9.78 -10.41 -4.99
CA HIS A 25 9.29 -9.31 -4.15
C HIS A 25 8.53 -9.94 -2.97
N PRO A 26 8.98 -9.76 -1.70
CA PRO A 26 8.33 -10.38 -0.55
C PRO A 26 6.92 -9.82 -0.27
N HIS A 27 6.47 -8.87 -1.08
CA HIS A 27 5.09 -8.41 -1.19
C HIS A 27 4.69 -8.42 -2.66
N ASP A 28 4.14 -9.53 -3.12
CA ASP A 28 3.27 -9.49 -4.30
C ASP A 28 2.12 -8.49 -4.01
N GLY A 29 1.66 -7.78 -5.04
CA GLY A 29 0.56 -6.81 -4.99
C GLY A 29 -0.74 -7.36 -4.38
N ALA A 30 -0.87 -8.67 -4.20
CA ALA A 30 -1.90 -9.32 -3.39
C ALA A 30 -2.05 -8.71 -1.99
N SER A 31 -0.93 -8.42 -1.31
CA SER A 31 -0.96 -7.78 0.03
C SER A 31 -1.58 -6.38 0.00
N TRP A 32 -1.35 -5.65 -1.10
CA TRP A 32 -1.98 -4.36 -1.35
C TRP A 32 -3.46 -4.51 -1.64
N LEU A 33 -3.86 -5.47 -2.48
CA LEU A 33 -5.27 -5.76 -2.75
C LEU A 33 -6.04 -6.15 -1.49
N VAL A 34 -5.44 -6.94 -0.60
CA VAL A 34 -6.02 -7.27 0.71
C VAL A 34 -6.22 -6.01 1.55
N THR A 35 -5.22 -5.13 1.60
CA THR A 35 -5.31 -3.87 2.35
C THR A 35 -6.45 -2.98 1.80
N VAL A 36 -6.52 -2.82 0.49
CA VAL A 36 -7.58 -2.06 -0.18
C VAL A 36 -8.97 -2.67 0.09
N ALA A 37 -9.08 -4.00 0.05
CA ALA A 37 -10.34 -4.70 0.34
C ALA A 37 -10.81 -4.46 1.78
N VAL A 38 -9.90 -4.51 2.76
CA VAL A 38 -10.22 -4.26 4.18
C VAL A 38 -10.67 -2.82 4.40
N LEU A 39 -9.98 -1.84 3.80
CA LEU A 39 -10.37 -0.44 3.89
C LEU A 39 -11.75 -0.19 3.25
N GLY A 40 -11.99 -0.75 2.07
CA GLY A 40 -13.27 -0.65 1.38
C GLY A 40 -14.43 -1.26 2.18
N ALA A 41 -14.24 -2.46 2.73
CA ALA A 41 -15.24 -3.12 3.56
C ALA A 41 -15.54 -2.32 4.84
N THR A 42 -14.52 -1.76 5.47
CA THR A 42 -14.68 -0.94 6.69
C THR A 42 -15.44 0.34 6.40
N ALA A 43 -15.10 1.04 5.31
CA ALA A 43 -15.81 2.25 4.89
C ALA A 43 -17.29 1.97 4.58
N LEU A 44 -17.58 0.88 3.86
CA LEU A 44 -18.95 0.47 3.55
C LEU A 44 -19.74 0.14 4.81
N ALA A 45 -19.16 -0.65 5.72
CA ALA A 45 -19.80 -0.98 6.99
C ALA A 45 -20.09 0.28 7.83
N GLY A 46 -19.14 1.20 7.92
CA GLY A 46 -19.32 2.49 8.59
C GLY A 46 -20.46 3.31 7.98
N HIS A 47 -20.53 3.38 6.65
CA HIS A 47 -21.62 4.06 5.95
C HIS A 47 -22.98 3.43 6.28
N LEU A 48 -23.11 2.11 6.24
CA LEU A 48 -24.38 1.43 6.53
C LEU A 48 -24.84 1.66 7.98
N VAL A 49 -23.92 1.62 8.94
CA VAL A 49 -24.23 1.89 10.35
C VAL A 49 -24.69 3.32 10.55
N LEU A 50 -23.95 4.30 10.00
CA LEU A 50 -24.29 5.72 10.11
C LEU A 50 -25.63 6.03 9.44
N SER A 51 -25.88 5.47 8.25
CA SER A 51 -27.15 5.62 7.54
C SER A 51 -28.32 5.04 8.35
N ARG A 52 -28.15 3.87 8.96
CA ARG A 52 -29.19 3.25 9.80
C ARG A 52 -29.49 4.04 11.06
N VAL A 53 -28.47 4.63 11.70
CA VAL A 53 -28.64 5.50 12.88
C VAL A 53 -29.28 6.83 12.48
N GLY A 54 -28.93 7.38 11.32
CA GLY A 54 -29.51 8.61 10.79
C GLY A 54 -30.99 8.48 10.40
N THR A 55 -31.40 7.34 9.87
CA THR A 55 -32.81 7.07 9.49
C THR A 55 -33.72 6.72 10.68
N ASN A 56 -33.16 6.42 11.86
CA ASN A 56 -33.91 6.08 13.07
C ASN A 56 -34.16 7.30 13.99
N LYS A 57 -33.87 8.50 13.51
CA LYS A 57 -34.27 9.78 14.14
C LYS A 57 -35.51 10.31 13.45
#